data_AF-A0A2C6A1Y9-F1
#
_entry.id   AF-A0A2C6A1Y9-F1
#
_cell.length_a   1.000
_cell.length_b   1.000
_cell.length_c   1.000
_cell.angle_alpha   90.00
_cell.angle_beta   90.00
_cell.angle_gamma   90.00
#
_symmetry.space_group_name_H-M   'P 1'
#
loop_
_entity.id
_entity.type
_entity.pdbx_description
1 polymer ?
#
loop_
_entity_poly.entity_id
_entity_poly.type
_entity_poly.pdbx_seq_one_letter_code
_entity_poly.pdbx_strand_id
1 'polypeptide(L)'
;MAPSPRLLLPLALLLLLLLSSALVDAQQPPAVRIYNESRRYAYHGCYNETTEVEGSARARALADGFNDVRQGDMTVPLCLGLCGNAATPYRYAGLEWSRECWCSQTLAGIARRLDDAQCRFPCEGDRTTACGGSLKLSVYRLTAGSARLGASALVASLGLALAFLS
;
A
#
# COMPACT_ATOMS: atom_id res chain seq x y z
N MET A 1 -37.30 39.25 -35.01
CA MET A 1 -37.79 37.85 -34.94
C MET A 1 -37.33 37.25 -33.62
N ALA A 2 -38.24 37.03 -32.66
CA ALA A 2 -37.93 36.33 -31.42
C ALA A 2 -38.02 34.81 -31.65
N PRO A 3 -37.05 34.01 -31.18
CA PRO A 3 -37.11 32.55 -31.30
C PRO A 3 -38.32 32.01 -30.52
N SER A 4 -39.06 31.09 -31.14
CA SER A 4 -40.28 30.52 -30.55
C SER A 4 -39.99 29.80 -29.22
N PRO A 5 -40.89 29.89 -28.21
CA PRO A 5 -40.67 29.33 -26.87
C PRO A 5 -40.50 27.80 -26.84
N ARG A 6 -40.92 27.10 -27.91
CA ARG A 6 -40.80 25.64 -28.04
C ARG A 6 -39.37 25.15 -28.27
N LEU A 7 -38.47 26.01 -28.78
CA LEU A 7 -37.06 25.66 -29.00
C LEU A 7 -36.15 26.01 -27.81
N LEU A 8 -36.61 26.86 -26.88
CA LEU A 8 -35.84 27.29 -25.72
C LEU A 8 -35.75 26.20 -24.63
N LEU A 9 -36.81 25.40 -24.48
CA LEU A 9 -36.88 24.30 -23.50
C LEU A 9 -35.86 23.17 -23.78
N PRO A 10 -35.74 22.60 -25.01
CA PRO A 10 -34.75 21.56 -25.28
C PRO A 10 -33.31 22.08 -25.22
N LEU A 11 -33.07 23.34 -25.58
CA LEU A 11 -31.75 23.96 -25.49
C LEU A 11 -31.32 24.16 -24.04
N ALA A 12 -32.25 24.59 -23.17
CA ALA A 12 -32.01 24.70 -21.73
C ALA A 12 -31.75 23.33 -21.07
N LEU A 13 -32.49 22.29 -21.46
CA LEU A 13 -32.29 20.93 -20.96
C LEU A 13 -30.92 20.35 -21.39
N LEU A 14 -30.50 20.60 -22.63
CA LEU A 14 -29.19 20.20 -23.14
C LEU A 14 -28.06 20.94 -22.43
N LEU A 15 -28.21 22.25 -22.16
CA LEU A 15 -27.24 23.01 -21.38
C LEU A 15 -27.12 22.48 -19.94
N LEU A 16 -28.23 22.15 -19.28
CA LEU A 16 -28.25 21.56 -17.93
C LEU A 16 -27.57 20.17 -17.88
N LEU A 17 -27.72 19.35 -18.92
CA LEU A 17 -27.03 18.05 -19.05
C LEU A 17 -25.51 18.21 -19.30
N LEU A 18 -25.10 19.25 -20.04
CA LEU A 18 -23.68 19.58 -20.25
C LEU A 18 -23.03 20.20 -19.00
N LEU A 19 -23.77 21.01 -18.24
CA LEU A 19 -23.33 21.57 -16.95
C LEU A 19 -23.16 20.48 -15.88
N SER A 20 -24.03 19.46 -15.88
CA SER A 20 -23.95 18.36 -14.91
C SER A 20 -22.80 17.40 -15.19
N SER A 21 -22.41 17.19 -16.45
CA SER A 21 -21.26 16.34 -16.80
C SER A 21 -19.90 16.98 -16.48
N ALA A 22 -19.78 18.32 -16.56
CA ALA A 22 -18.55 19.03 -16.19
C ALA A 22 -18.24 19.02 -14.68
N LEU A 23 -19.24 18.85 -13.82
CA LEU A 23 -19.07 18.77 -12.36
C LEU A 23 -18.59 17.39 -11.87
N VAL A 24 -18.79 16.34 -12.66
CA VAL A 24 -18.44 14.96 -12.27
C VAL A 24 -16.93 14.72 -12.32
N ASP A 25 -16.22 15.34 -13.26
CA ASP A 25 -14.77 15.12 -13.46
C ASP A 25 -13.91 15.75 -12.34
N ALA A 26 -14.35 16.89 -11.79
CA ALA A 26 -13.66 17.58 -10.70
C ALA A 26 -13.83 16.92 -9.32
N GLN A 27 -14.78 15.99 -9.18
CA GLN A 27 -15.11 15.32 -7.92
C GLN A 27 -14.55 13.90 -7.80
N GLN A 28 -13.88 13.39 -8.84
CA GLN A 28 -13.40 12.01 -8.83
C GLN A 28 -12.21 11.90 -7.85
N PRO A 29 -12.33 11.12 -6.75
CA PRO A 29 -11.22 10.98 -5.82
C PRO A 29 -9.99 10.46 -6.55
N PRO A 30 -8.77 10.91 -6.17
CA PRO A 30 -7.56 10.44 -6.80
C PRO A 30 -7.55 8.91 -6.79
N ALA A 31 -7.32 8.31 -7.96
CA ALA A 31 -7.34 6.86 -8.10
C ALA A 31 -6.30 6.26 -7.13
N VAL A 32 -6.77 5.49 -6.15
CA VAL A 32 -5.91 4.77 -5.21
C VAL A 32 -5.10 3.74 -5.99
N ARG A 33 -3.78 3.78 -5.80
CA ARG A 33 -2.79 2.95 -6.51
C ARG A 33 -2.17 1.94 -5.55
N ILE A 34 -1.75 0.80 -6.09
CA ILE A 34 -0.86 -0.11 -5.35
C ILE A 34 0.52 0.52 -5.30
N TYR A 35 1.12 0.53 -4.11
CA TYR A 35 2.52 0.91 -3.94
C TYR A 35 3.37 -0.32 -4.27
N ASN A 36 4.14 -0.30 -5.36
CA ASN A 36 4.73 -1.53 -5.89
C ASN A 36 5.90 -2.07 -5.05
N GLU A 37 6.81 -1.20 -4.61
CA GLU A 37 8.00 -1.62 -3.87
C GLU A 37 8.71 -0.47 -3.14
N SER A 38 9.47 -0.85 -2.11
CA SER A 38 10.48 -0.04 -1.44
C SER A 38 11.86 -0.70 -1.61
N ARG A 39 12.91 -0.09 -1.07
CA ARG A 39 14.26 -0.69 -1.08
C ARG A 39 14.34 -2.06 -0.41
N ARG A 40 13.42 -2.37 0.51
CA ARG A 40 13.45 -3.61 1.31
C ARG A 40 12.27 -4.53 1.06
N TYR A 41 11.16 -4.05 0.50
CA TYR A 41 9.92 -4.82 0.39
C TYR A 41 9.30 -4.63 -0.99
N ALA A 42 8.71 -5.68 -1.53
CA ALA A 42 7.90 -5.63 -2.75
C ALA A 42 6.46 -6.04 -2.41
N TYR A 43 5.50 -5.46 -3.13
CA TYR A 43 4.09 -5.83 -3.00
C TYR A 43 3.93 -7.32 -3.31
N HIS A 44 3.34 -8.04 -2.37
CA HIS A 44 3.12 -9.48 -2.45
C HIS A 44 1.70 -9.81 -2.90
N GLY A 45 0.71 -8.99 -2.54
CA GLY A 45 -0.68 -9.12 -2.97
C GLY A 45 -1.70 -8.63 -1.96
N CYS A 46 -2.97 -8.61 -2.38
CA CYS A 46 -4.11 -8.51 -1.50
C CYS A 46 -4.45 -9.88 -0.89
N TYR A 47 -4.62 -9.96 0.43
CA TYR A 47 -4.99 -11.19 1.15
C TYR A 47 -6.14 -10.93 2.12
N ASN A 48 -6.96 -11.93 2.42
CA ASN A 48 -7.93 -11.80 3.50
C ASN A 48 -7.26 -11.88 4.88
N GLU A 49 -7.83 -11.17 5.85
CA GLU A 49 -7.57 -11.42 7.26
C GLU A 49 -8.22 -12.77 7.66
N THR A 50 -7.60 -13.48 8.60
CA THR A 50 -7.99 -14.85 9.00
C THR A 50 -8.71 -14.90 10.34
N THR A 51 -8.87 -13.78 11.06
CA THR A 51 -9.56 -13.72 12.36
C THR A 51 -10.98 -14.30 12.31
N GLU A 52 -11.66 -14.19 11.17
CA GLU A 52 -13.02 -14.70 10.95
C GLU A 52 -13.09 -15.98 10.10
N VAL A 53 -11.94 -16.57 9.76
CA VAL A 53 -11.90 -17.83 9.01
C VAL A 53 -12.07 -19.01 9.97
N GLU A 54 -12.99 -19.92 9.66
CA GLU A 54 -13.20 -21.15 10.43
C GLU A 54 -11.90 -21.95 10.56
N GLY A 55 -11.61 -22.43 11.77
CA GLY A 55 -10.38 -23.16 12.07
C GLY A 55 -9.13 -22.29 12.26
N SER A 56 -9.23 -20.95 12.18
CA SER A 56 -8.09 -20.05 12.43
C SER A 56 -7.76 -19.87 13.91
N ALA A 57 -8.62 -20.33 14.82
CA ALA A 57 -8.57 -19.98 16.25
C ALA A 57 -8.57 -18.45 16.51
N ARG A 58 -9.16 -17.67 15.59
CA ARG A 58 -9.10 -16.20 15.56
C ARG A 58 -7.70 -15.62 15.43
N ALA A 59 -6.72 -16.43 15.00
CA ALA A 59 -5.40 -15.94 14.68
C ALA A 59 -5.45 -15.05 13.43
N ARG A 60 -4.59 -14.03 13.42
CA ARG A 60 -4.45 -13.11 12.30
C ARG A 60 -3.62 -13.73 11.17
N ALA A 61 -3.79 -13.22 9.95
CA ALA A 61 -3.03 -13.66 8.79
C ALA A 61 -1.53 -13.32 8.96
N LEU A 62 -1.25 -12.22 9.66
CA LEU A 62 0.05 -11.76 10.11
C LEU A 62 0.02 -11.62 11.63
N ALA A 63 0.56 -12.61 12.37
CA ALA A 63 0.31 -12.75 13.81
C ALA A 63 1.58 -12.91 14.69
N ASP A 64 2.73 -13.25 14.11
CA ASP A 64 3.94 -13.63 14.88
C ASP A 64 4.99 -12.50 15.00
N GLY A 65 4.53 -11.24 14.95
CA GLY A 65 5.40 -10.08 15.03
C GLY A 65 4.76 -8.87 15.71
N PHE A 66 5.20 -7.69 15.29
CA PHE A 66 4.81 -6.40 15.85
C PHE A 66 3.67 -5.76 15.05
N ASN A 67 2.83 -4.96 15.70
CA ASN A 67 1.80 -4.16 15.04
C ASN A 67 1.80 -2.71 15.54
N ASP A 68 1.36 -1.79 14.67
CA ASP A 68 1.23 -0.37 15.00
C ASP A 68 -0.02 0.21 14.33
N VAL A 69 -0.66 1.17 14.99
CA VAL A 69 -1.88 1.83 14.47
C VAL A 69 -1.65 3.33 14.48
N ARG A 70 -1.72 3.97 13.30
CA ARG A 70 -1.49 5.40 13.12
C ARG A 70 -2.69 6.06 12.47
N GLN A 71 -3.62 6.51 13.31
CA GLN A 71 -4.77 7.27 12.84
C GLN A 71 -4.32 8.58 12.21
N GLY A 72 -4.76 8.86 10.98
CA GLY A 72 -4.38 10.06 10.22
C GLY A 72 -3.00 10.01 9.56
N ASP A 73 -2.07 9.23 10.09
CA ASP A 73 -0.65 9.30 9.69
C ASP A 73 -0.12 8.05 8.98
N MET A 74 -0.87 6.94 8.94
CA MET A 74 -0.36 5.71 8.32
C MET A 74 -0.15 5.88 6.81
N THR A 75 1.02 5.45 6.34
CA THR A 75 1.38 5.36 4.93
C THR A 75 2.03 4.01 4.65
N VAL A 76 2.03 3.56 3.39
CA VAL A 76 2.77 2.34 3.02
C VAL A 76 4.25 2.44 3.42
N PRO A 77 5.01 3.50 3.05
CA PRO A 77 6.43 3.60 3.44
C PRO A 77 6.67 3.57 4.94
N LEU A 78 5.78 4.17 5.75
CA LEU A 78 5.88 4.12 7.20
C LEU A 78 5.78 2.67 7.72
N CYS A 79 4.78 1.92 7.28
CA CYS A 79 4.63 0.52 7.70
C CYS A 79 5.82 -0.34 7.26
N LEU A 80 6.27 -0.20 6.01
CA LEU A 80 7.45 -0.93 5.51
C LEU A 80 8.72 -0.58 6.29
N GLY A 81 8.85 0.68 6.72
CA GLY A 81 9.92 1.13 7.61
C GLY A 81 9.84 0.48 8.98
N LEU A 82 8.66 0.48 9.63
CA LEU A 82 8.45 -0.16 10.93
C LEU A 82 8.81 -1.65 10.90
N CYS A 83 8.34 -2.38 9.89
CA CYS A 83 8.65 -3.81 9.75
C CYS A 83 10.10 -4.09 9.27
N GLY A 84 10.74 -3.11 8.63
CA GLY A 84 12.10 -3.23 8.09
C GLY A 84 13.23 -2.76 9.03
N ASN A 85 12.90 -1.96 10.06
CA ASN A 85 13.87 -1.32 10.96
C ASN A 85 14.19 -2.13 12.22
N ALA A 86 13.62 -3.33 12.37
CA ALA A 86 13.98 -4.25 13.45
C ALA A 86 15.40 -4.82 13.25
N ALA A 87 16.08 -5.16 14.35
CA ALA A 87 17.39 -5.83 14.31
C ALA A 87 17.36 -7.11 13.44
N THR A 88 16.20 -7.77 13.40
CA THR A 88 15.86 -8.78 12.40
C THR A 88 14.62 -8.28 11.63
N PRO A 89 14.72 -7.92 10.34
CA PRO A 89 13.57 -7.46 9.58
C PRO A 89 12.53 -8.57 9.45
N TYR A 90 11.25 -8.20 9.52
CA TYR A 90 10.16 -9.14 9.32
C TYR A 90 10.08 -9.57 7.85
N ARG A 91 9.68 -10.83 7.58
CA ARG A 91 9.52 -11.29 6.19
C ARG A 91 8.31 -10.64 5.49
N TYR A 92 7.30 -10.26 6.25
CA TYR A 92 6.08 -9.65 5.75
C TYR A 92 5.72 -8.39 6.52
N ALA A 93 5.17 -7.44 5.78
CA ALA A 93 4.47 -6.28 6.28
C ALA A 93 3.07 -6.27 5.65
N GLY A 94 2.04 -5.91 6.41
CA GLY A 94 0.66 -5.84 5.92
C GLY A 94 -0.01 -4.57 6.42
N LEU A 95 -0.79 -3.94 5.54
CA LEU A 95 -1.62 -2.80 5.90
C LEU A 95 -3.09 -3.18 5.87
N GLU A 96 -3.82 -2.78 6.90
CA GLU A 96 -5.26 -2.97 7.05
C GLU A 96 -5.96 -1.67 7.45
N TRP A 97 -7.23 -1.54 7.07
CA TRP A 97 -8.15 -0.54 7.60
C TRP A 97 -7.65 0.91 7.50
N SER A 98 -6.87 1.23 6.46
CA SER A 98 -6.25 2.54 6.19
C SER A 98 -5.17 3.00 7.16
N ARG A 99 -5.09 2.40 8.37
CA ARG A 99 -4.34 2.94 9.51
C ARG A 99 -3.49 1.93 10.26
N GLU A 100 -3.68 0.64 10.01
CA GLU A 100 -3.03 -0.43 10.75
C GLU A 100 -1.85 -0.99 9.96
N CYS A 101 -0.77 -1.30 10.68
CA CYS A 101 0.41 -1.95 10.18
C CYS A 101 0.68 -3.22 10.98
N TRP A 102 0.95 -4.30 10.27
CA TRP A 102 1.17 -5.63 10.82
C TRP A 102 2.47 -6.20 10.25
N CYS A 103 3.42 -6.53 11.12
CA CYS A 103 4.70 -7.14 10.78
C CYS A 103 4.69 -8.60 11.23
N SER A 104 5.22 -9.49 10.41
CA SER A 104 5.16 -10.93 10.68
C SER A 104 6.27 -11.65 9.94
N GLN A 105 6.82 -12.70 10.55
CA GLN A 105 7.71 -13.63 9.88
C GLN A 105 6.96 -14.61 8.99
N THR A 106 5.69 -14.87 9.30
CA THR A 106 4.84 -15.77 8.53
C THR A 106 3.62 -15.06 7.95
N LEU A 107 3.13 -15.59 6.84
CA LEU A 107 1.78 -15.34 6.33
C LEU A 107 1.02 -16.65 6.51
N ALA A 108 -0.10 -16.63 7.22
CA ALA A 108 -0.88 -17.82 7.52
C ALA A 108 -1.24 -18.58 6.23
N GLY A 109 -1.02 -19.90 6.21
CA GLY A 109 -1.28 -20.71 5.01
C GLY A 109 -2.76 -20.76 4.59
N ILE A 110 -3.66 -20.43 5.52
CA ILE A 110 -5.10 -20.30 5.26
C ILE A 110 -5.50 -18.93 4.69
N ALA A 111 -4.60 -17.94 4.70
CA ALA A 111 -4.83 -16.65 4.07
C ALA A 111 -4.83 -16.82 2.55
N ARG A 112 -5.94 -16.46 1.92
CA ARG A 112 -6.18 -16.55 0.49
C ARG A 112 -5.83 -15.23 -0.17
N ARG A 113 -5.14 -15.32 -1.30
CA ARG A 113 -4.94 -14.18 -2.19
C ARG A 113 -6.29 -13.77 -2.78
N LEU A 114 -6.51 -12.46 -2.83
CA LEU A 114 -7.72 -11.81 -3.32
C LEU A 114 -7.41 -10.98 -4.57
N ASP A 115 -8.46 -10.44 -5.18
CA ASP A 115 -8.31 -9.39 -6.20
C ASP A 115 -7.84 -8.10 -5.54
N ASP A 116 -6.88 -7.40 -6.15
CA ASP A 116 -6.31 -6.17 -5.60
C ASP A 116 -7.37 -5.06 -5.45
N ALA A 117 -8.49 -5.13 -6.18
CA ALA A 117 -9.64 -4.24 -6.02
C ALA A 117 -10.29 -4.32 -4.63
N GLN A 118 -10.07 -5.40 -3.88
CA GLN A 118 -10.57 -5.56 -2.51
C GLN A 118 -9.70 -4.86 -1.47
N CYS A 119 -8.47 -4.48 -1.84
CA CYS A 119 -7.51 -3.81 -0.96
C CYS A 119 -7.32 -2.32 -1.29
N ARG A 120 -8.40 -1.61 -1.68
CA ARG A 120 -8.32 -0.21 -2.16
C ARG A 120 -8.64 0.85 -1.12
N PHE A 121 -8.66 0.53 0.18
CA PHE A 121 -8.81 1.57 1.18
C PHE A 121 -7.60 2.51 1.10
N PRO A 122 -7.79 3.83 0.91
CA PRO A 122 -6.68 4.76 0.89
C PRO A 122 -5.99 4.77 2.24
N CYS A 123 -4.67 4.92 2.26
CA CYS A 123 -3.96 5.20 3.51
C CYS A 123 -4.43 6.54 4.09
N GLU A 124 -4.51 6.66 5.42
CA GLU A 124 -4.94 7.92 6.02
C GLU A 124 -3.91 9.03 5.83
N GLY A 125 -2.62 8.71 5.95
CA GLY A 125 -1.51 9.65 5.75
C GLY A 125 -1.11 9.85 4.28
N ASP A 126 -1.64 9.03 3.36
CA ASP A 126 -1.45 9.17 1.92
C ASP A 126 -2.64 8.60 1.15
N ARG A 127 -3.58 9.48 0.77
CA ARG A 127 -4.82 9.06 0.10
C ARG A 127 -4.62 8.55 -1.32
N THR A 128 -3.39 8.55 -1.84
CA THR A 128 -3.09 8.08 -3.21
C THR A 128 -2.66 6.61 -3.26
N THR A 129 -2.34 6.00 -2.12
CA THR A 129 -1.88 4.61 -2.03
C THR A 129 -2.83 3.72 -1.24
N ALA A 130 -2.84 2.43 -1.59
CA ALA A 130 -3.66 1.40 -0.98
C ALA A 130 -3.10 0.90 0.37
N CYS A 131 -3.95 0.87 1.38
CA CYS A 131 -3.70 0.41 2.75
C CYS A 131 -4.72 -0.65 3.21
N GLY A 132 -4.96 -1.66 2.36
CA GLY A 132 -5.81 -2.80 2.69
C GLY A 132 -7.31 -2.52 2.56
N GLY A 133 -8.10 -3.06 3.48
CA GLY A 133 -9.56 -2.93 3.53
C GLY A 133 -10.12 -3.52 4.82
N SER A 134 -11.45 -3.66 4.91
CA SER A 134 -12.11 -4.38 6.02
C SER A 134 -11.79 -5.87 5.96
N LEU A 135 -10.99 -6.41 6.89
CA LEU A 135 -10.56 -7.83 6.85
C LEU A 135 -9.79 -8.19 5.58
N LYS A 136 -9.07 -7.20 5.00
CA LYS A 136 -8.22 -7.36 3.82
C LYS A 136 -6.89 -6.66 4.02
N LEU A 137 -5.81 -7.35 3.75
CA LEU A 137 -4.43 -6.90 3.94
C LEU A 137 -3.77 -6.61 2.59
N SER A 138 -3.21 -5.42 2.44
CA SER A 138 -2.17 -5.18 1.42
C SER A 138 -0.84 -5.70 1.95
N VAL A 139 -0.41 -6.87 1.46
CA VAL A 139 0.78 -7.56 1.97
C VAL A 139 2.00 -7.25 1.10
N TYR A 140 3.12 -7.05 1.76
CA TYR A 140 4.44 -6.82 1.21
C TYR A 140 5.40 -7.87 1.74
N ARG A 141 6.34 -8.32 0.91
CA ARG A 141 7.35 -9.32 1.27
C ARG A 141 8.74 -8.71 1.19
N LEU A 142 9.57 -9.00 2.18
CA LEU A 142 10.96 -8.59 2.24
C LEU A 142 11.71 -9.11 1.00
N THR A 143 12.40 -8.21 0.29
CA THR A 143 13.23 -8.54 -0.87
C THR A 143 14.68 -8.73 -0.44
N ALA A 144 15.36 -9.72 -1.03
CA ALA A 144 16.77 -10.02 -0.73
C ALA A 144 17.75 -8.88 -1.11
N GLY A 145 17.26 -7.79 -1.72
CA GLY A 145 18.07 -6.66 -2.22
C GLY A 145 18.78 -5.86 -1.12
N SER A 146 18.39 -6.00 0.14
CA SER A 146 19.01 -5.28 1.26
C SER A 146 20.21 -5.98 1.89
N ALA A 147 20.48 -7.25 1.54
CA ALA A 147 21.64 -7.98 2.06
C ALA A 147 22.92 -7.74 1.25
N ARG A 148 22.81 -7.25 0.00
CA ARG A 148 23.96 -7.18 -0.92
C ARG A 148 24.69 -5.84 -0.94
N LEU A 149 24.05 -4.75 -0.54
CA LEU A 149 24.67 -3.41 -0.57
C LEU A 149 25.65 -3.15 0.59
N GLY A 150 25.70 -4.02 1.60
CA GLY A 150 26.67 -3.94 2.70
C GLY A 150 27.95 -4.74 2.48
N ALA A 151 27.99 -5.64 1.49
CA ALA A 151 29.12 -6.55 1.31
C ALA A 151 30.26 -5.98 0.44
N SER A 152 30.00 -4.92 -0.34
CA SER A 152 30.96 -4.41 -1.33
C SER A 152 31.82 -3.23 -0.87
N ALA A 153 31.58 -2.65 0.30
CA ALA A 153 32.35 -1.49 0.80
C ALA A 153 33.64 -1.88 1.58
N LEU A 154 33.80 -3.15 1.97
CA LEU A 154 34.96 -3.60 2.75
C LEU A 154 36.18 -4.01 1.90
N VAL A 155 36.01 -4.20 0.58
CA VAL A 155 37.10 -4.67 -0.29
C VAL A 155 37.97 -3.52 -0.83
N ALA A 156 37.49 -2.27 -0.78
CA ALA A 156 38.20 -1.12 -1.35
C ALA A 156 39.27 -0.51 -0.42
N SER A 157 39.31 -0.85 0.87
CA SER A 157 40.22 -0.24 1.86
C SER A 157 41.50 -1.04 2.12
N LEU A 158 41.63 -2.29 1.64
CA LEU A 158 42.88 -3.06 1.74
C LEU A 158 43.87 -2.78 0.60
N GLY A 159 43.46 -2.10 -0.48
CA GLY A 159 44.31 -1.82 -1.64
C GLY A 159 45.24 -0.60 -1.49
N LEU A 160 45.00 0.29 -0.53
CA LEU A 160 45.79 1.53 -0.38
C LEU A 160 46.95 1.42 0.63
N ALA A 161 47.03 0.33 1.40
CA ALA A 161 48.03 0.19 2.47
C ALA A 161 49.38 -0.38 2.02
N LEU A 162 49.53 -0.81 0.76
CA LEU A 162 50.76 -1.43 0.24
C LEU A 162 51.60 -0.50 -0.64
N ALA A 163 51.19 0.76 -0.86
CA ALA A 163 51.92 1.71 -1.73
C ALA A 163 52.84 2.70 -0.99
N PHE A 164 53.00 2.58 0.34
CA PHE A 164 53.82 3.50 1.16
C PHE A 164 55.05 2.86 1.82
N LEU A 165 55.44 1.64 1.42
CA LEU A 165 56.74 1.05 1.77
C LEU A 165 57.50 0.66 0.50
N SER A 166 58.04 1.65 -0.20
CA SER A 166 59.18 1.53 -1.12
C SER A 166 59.88 2.88 -1.21
#